data_AF-A0A660M044-F1
#
_entry.id   AF-A0A660M044-F1
#
_cell.length_a   1.000
_cell.length_b   1.000
_cell.length_c   1.000
_cell.angle_alpha   90.00
_cell.angle_beta   90.00
_cell.angle_gamma   90.00
#
_symmetry.space_group_name_H-M   'P 1'
#
loop_
_entity.id
_entity.type
_entity.pdbx_description
1 polymer ?
#
loop_
_entity_poly.entity_id
_entity_poly.type
_entity_poly.pdbx_seq_one_letter_code
_entity_poly.pdbx_strand_id
1 'polypeptide(L)' 'MSDEKQPMDKWQKTRRAESIAFQLCDKFNNHDYFSFYCKVALKLPEYRIWQLVEEAQRGHQPARLFSFLCKKAGV' A
#
# COMPACT_ATOMS: atom_id res chain seq x y z
N MET A 1 -5.44 -23.60 28.09
CA MET A 1 -4.78 -24.04 26.85
C MET A 1 -4.24 -22.80 26.18
N SER A 2 -2.94 -22.76 25.92
CA SER A 2 -2.23 -21.57 25.49
C SER A 2 -2.62 -21.18 24.07
N ASP A 3 -3.14 -19.96 23.91
CA ASP A 3 -3.34 -19.27 22.63
C ASP A 3 -1.96 -18.91 22.01
N GLU A 4 -1.30 -19.90 21.39
CA GLU A 4 -0.17 -19.67 20.50
C GLU A 4 -0.72 -19.05 19.19
N LYS A 5 -0.89 -17.73 19.16
CA LYS A 5 -1.10 -16.98 17.91
C LYS A 5 0.15 -17.13 17.04
N GLN A 6 0.03 -18.01 16.06
CA GLN A 6 1.12 -18.50 15.23
C GLN A 6 1.87 -17.38 14.47
N PRO A 7 3.20 -17.48 14.31
CA PRO A 7 4.04 -16.54 13.54
C PRO A 7 3.74 -16.50 12.03
N MET A 8 2.85 -17.36 11.51
CA MET A 8 2.45 -17.41 10.09
C MET A 8 1.72 -16.14 9.61
N ASP A 9 0.95 -15.48 10.48
CA ASP A 9 0.13 -14.33 10.12
C ASP A 9 0.98 -13.11 9.71
N LYS A 10 2.11 -12.91 10.41
CA LYS A 10 3.02 -11.79 10.11
C LYS A 10 3.70 -11.94 8.75
N TRP A 11 4.15 -13.14 8.40
CA TRP A 11 4.82 -13.39 7.12
C TRP A 11 3.86 -13.24 5.93
N GLN A 12 2.64 -13.76 6.07
CA GLN A 12 1.60 -13.61 5.04
C GLN A 12 1.22 -12.15 4.85
N LYS A 13 1.11 -11.38 5.95
CA LYS A 13 0.84 -9.94 5.91
C LYS A 13 1.96 -9.17 5.19
N THR A 14 3.22 -9.47 5.48
CA THR A 14 4.37 -8.84 4.80
C THR A 14 4.37 -9.15 3.31
N ARG A 15 4.20 -10.41 2.91
CA ARG A 15 4.18 -10.76 1.48
C ARG A 15 3.02 -10.12 0.72
N ARG A 16 1.84 -10.01 1.34
CA ARG A 16 0.72 -9.26 0.75
C ARG A 16 1.07 -7.78 0.58
N ALA A 17 1.69 -7.17 1.59
CA ALA A 17 2.11 -5.77 1.50
C ALA A 17 3.13 -5.53 0.38
N GLU A 18 4.12 -6.41 0.22
CA GLU A 18 5.10 -6.36 -0.86
C GLU A 18 4.44 -6.52 -2.24
N SER A 19 3.51 -7.46 -2.39
CA SER A 19 2.77 -7.66 -3.64
C SER A 19 2.00 -6.40 -4.05
N ILE A 20 1.27 -5.79 -3.12
CA ILE A 20 0.57 -4.52 -3.37
C ILE A 20 1.58 -3.41 -3.72
N ALA A 21 2.71 -3.35 -3.02
CA ALA A 21 3.73 -2.35 -3.28
C ALA A 21 4.34 -2.47 -4.69
N PHE A 22 4.61 -3.68 -5.18
CA PHE A 22 5.06 -3.90 -6.55
C PHE A 22 4.04 -3.40 -7.57
N GLN A 23 2.76 -3.72 -7.38
CA GLN A 23 1.70 -3.24 -8.27
C GLN A 23 1.59 -1.72 -8.27
N LEU A 24 1.79 -1.06 -7.12
CA LEU A 24 1.81 0.40 -7.02
C LEU A 24 3.04 1.01 -7.71
N CYS A 25 4.22 0.39 -7.57
CA CYS A 25 5.43 0.79 -8.30
C CYS A 25 5.18 0.78 -9.81
N ASP A 26 4.61 -0.31 -10.33
CA ASP A 26 4.36 -0.46 -11.77
C ASP A 26 3.29 0.54 -12.24
N LYS A 27 2.23 0.75 -11.45
CA LYS A 27 1.12 1.65 -11.81
C LYS A 27 1.51 3.12 -11.83
N PHE A 28 2.48 3.52 -11.02
CA PHE A 28 3.01 4.88 -10.99
C PHE A 28 4.36 5.02 -11.69
N ASN A 29 4.90 3.93 -12.26
CA ASN A 29 6.24 3.84 -12.81
C ASN A 29 7.31 4.46 -11.88
N ASN A 30 7.25 4.10 -10.59
CA ASN A 30 8.07 4.70 -9.54
C ASN A 30 8.54 3.64 -8.51
N HIS A 31 9.55 2.87 -8.90
CA HIS A 31 10.11 1.80 -8.07
C HIS A 31 10.89 2.30 -6.84
N ASP A 32 11.41 3.53 -6.87
CA ASP A 32 12.11 4.16 -5.74
C ASP A 32 11.19 4.36 -4.52
N TYR A 33 9.88 4.38 -4.74
CA TYR A 33 8.87 4.56 -3.69
C TYR A 33 8.38 3.24 -3.07
N PHE A 34 8.98 2.10 -3.42
CA PHE A 34 8.58 0.78 -2.92
C PHE A 34 8.41 0.73 -1.40
N SER A 35 9.38 1.25 -0.65
CA SER A 35 9.30 1.27 0.83
C SER A 35 8.11 2.07 1.35
N PHE A 36 7.76 3.18 0.69
CA PHE A 36 6.57 3.94 1.01
C PHE A 36 5.30 3.14 0.69
N TYR A 37 5.24 2.47 -0.45
CA TYR A 37 4.09 1.64 -0.83
C TYR A 37 3.91 0.42 0.07
N CYS A 38 4.98 -0.20 0.56
CA CYS A 38 4.90 -1.22 1.61
C CYS A 38 4.26 -0.64 2.89
N LYS A 39 4.64 0.58 3.29
CA LYS A 39 4.03 1.26 4.45
C LYS A 39 2.54 1.55 4.22
N VAL A 40 2.16 1.97 3.00
CA VAL A 40 0.75 2.14 2.61
C VAL A 40 -0.01 0.82 2.79
N ALA A 41 0.52 -0.28 2.22
CA ALA A 41 -0.12 -1.58 2.25
C ALA A 41 -0.23 -2.22 3.65
N LEU A 42 0.66 -1.85 4.57
CA LEU A 42 0.59 -2.29 5.97
C LEU A 42 -0.42 -1.51 6.80
N LYS A 43 -0.72 -0.27 6.41
CA LYS A 43 -1.55 0.67 7.18
C LYS A 43 -2.98 0.79 6.67
N LEU A 44 -3.18 0.69 5.36
CA LEU A 44 -4.49 0.83 4.74
C LEU A 44 -5.02 -0.53 4.30
N PRO A 45 -6.33 -0.78 4.40
CA PRO A 45 -6.93 -1.95 3.79
C PRO A 45 -6.88 -1.83 2.26
N GLU A 46 -6.72 -2.96 1.58
CA GLU A 46 -6.50 -3.02 0.13
C GLU A 46 -7.55 -2.26 -0.69
N TYR A 47 -8.84 -2.42 -0.38
CA TYR A 47 -9.91 -1.69 -1.06
C TYR A 47 -9.70 -0.17 -1.01
N ARG A 48 -9.17 0.34 0.11
CA ARG A 48 -8.94 1.78 0.28
C ARG A 48 -7.75 2.24 -0.55
N ILE A 49 -6.72 1.42 -0.66
CA ILE A 49 -5.55 1.71 -1.51
C ILE A 49 -6.00 1.90 -2.95
N TRP A 50 -6.80 0.96 -3.48
CA TRP A 50 -7.28 1.02 -4.86
C TRP A 50 -8.24 2.19 -5.12
N GLN A 51 -9.10 2.53 -4.16
CA GLN A 51 -9.91 3.77 -4.24
C GLN A 51 -9.03 5.02 -4.36
N LEU A 52 -7.96 5.12 -3.58
CA LEU A 52 -7.04 6.27 -3.65
C LEU A 52 -6.24 6.28 -4.95
N VAL A 53 -5.90 5.11 -5.49
CA VAL A 53 -5.29 4.99 -6.81
C VAL A 53 -6.22 5.54 -7.89
N GLU A 54 -7.49 5.13 -7.90
CA GLU A 54 -8.48 5.62 -8.86
C GLU A 54 -8.69 7.13 -8.75
N GLU A 55 -8.76 7.65 -7.52
CA GLU A 55 -8.84 9.10 -7.27
C GLU A 55 -7.60 9.82 -7.79
N ALA A 56 -6.40 9.27 -7.54
CA ALA A 56 -5.15 9.86 -7.97
C ALA A 56 -5.01 9.89 -9.50
N GLN A 57 -5.49 8.87 -10.20
CA GLN A 57 -5.44 8.79 -11.66
C GLN A 57 -6.28 9.87 -12.37
N ARG A 58 -7.24 10.48 -11.67
CA ARG A 58 -8.05 11.59 -12.22
C ARG A 58 -7.31 12.93 -12.17
N GLY A 59 -6.18 13.02 -11.46
CA GLY A 59 -5.39 14.24 -11.35
C GLY A 59 -4.27 14.35 -12.38
N HIS A 60 -3.74 15.56 -12.56
CA HIS A 60 -2.61 15.82 -13.48
C HIS A 60 -1.29 15.15 -13.06
N GLN A 61 -1.12 14.83 -11.77
CA GLN A 61 0.10 14.21 -11.23
C GLN A 61 -0.25 13.00 -10.34
N PRO A 62 -0.61 11.84 -10.94
CA PRO A 62 -1.16 10.71 -10.19
C PRO A 62 -0.27 10.21 -9.05
N ALA A 63 1.04 10.03 -9.27
CA ALA A 63 1.94 9.53 -8.23
C ALA A 63 2.05 10.47 -7.01
N ARG A 64 2.10 11.79 -7.25
CA ARG A 64 2.15 12.79 -6.17
C ARG A 64 0.82 12.89 -5.45
N LEU A 65 -0.29 12.91 -6.20
CA LEU A 65 -1.63 12.95 -5.64
C LEU A 65 -1.91 11.72 -4.78
N PHE A 66 -1.57 10.53 -5.26
CA PHE A 66 -1.67 9.29 -4.49
C PHE A 66 -0.90 9.38 -3.17
N SER A 67 0.36 9.81 -3.22
CA SER A 67 1.20 9.97 -2.03
C SER A 67 0.59 10.95 -1.02
N PHE A 68 0.00 12.04 -1.49
CA PHE A 68 -0.72 13.00 -0.66
C PHE A 68 -1.98 12.39 -0.03
N LEU A 69 -2.79 11.69 -0.81
CA LEU A 69 -4.01 11.04 -0.34
C LEU A 69 -3.72 9.96 0.71
N CYS A 70 -2.66 9.15 0.52
CA CYS A 70 -2.21 8.18 1.50
C CYS A 70 -1.81 8.83 2.83
N LYS A 71 -1.04 9.93 2.79
CA LYS A 71 -0.66 10.67 4.00
C LYS A 71 -1.89 11.24 4.73
N LYS A 72 -2.85 11.80 3.97
CA LYS A 72 -4.14 12.27 4.52
C LYS A 72 -4.96 11.14 5.15
N ALA A 73 -4.83 9.92 4.64
CA ALA A 73 -5.50 8.72 5.16
C ALA A 73 -4.77 8.05 6.35
N GLY A 74 -3.66 8.60 6.85
CA GLY A 74 -2.96 8.11 8.05
C GLY A 74 -1.71 7.27 7.81
N VAL A 75 -1.18 7.24 6.58
CA VAL A 75 0.10 6.58 6.22
C VAL A 75 1.31 7.34 6.71
#